data_AF-A0A257MZH4-F1
#
_entry.id   AF-A0A257MZH4-F1
#
_cell.length_a   1.000
_cell.length_b   1.000
_cell.length_c   1.000
_cell.angle_alpha   90.00
_cell.angle_beta   90.00
_cell.angle_gamma   90.00
#
_symmetry.space_group_name_H-M   'P 1'
#
loop_
_entity.id
_entity.type
_entity.pdbx_description
1 polymer ?
#
loop_
_entity_poly.entity_id
_entity_poly.type
_entity_poly.pdbx_seq_one_letter_code
_entity_poly.pdbx_strand_id
1 'polypeptide(L)'
;MIINGVTIDATFAEAFPMKATRAIITAQNEKWAMIAAQAMTGFATSVIACGCEAGIERVLSPDETPDGRAGVSVMIFAMGGKSLAKQLETRAGQCVLTSPTSG
;
A
#
# COMPACT_ATOMS: atom_id res chain seq x y z
N MET A 1 17.80 -8.70 -26.18
CA MET A 1 18.57 -7.53 -25.66
C MET A 1 19.51 -8.02 -24.58
N ILE A 2 20.67 -7.41 -24.33
CA ILE A 2 21.57 -7.79 -23.22
C ILE A 2 21.77 -6.55 -22.33
N ILE A 3 21.48 -6.67 -21.04
CA ILE A 3 21.68 -5.62 -20.03
C ILE A 3 22.62 -6.17 -18.96
N ASN A 4 23.76 -5.51 -18.71
CA ASN A 4 24.75 -5.95 -17.73
C ASN A 4 25.18 -7.42 -17.90
N GLY A 5 25.26 -7.90 -19.15
CA GLY A 5 25.61 -9.30 -19.46
C GLY A 5 24.47 -10.32 -19.30
N VAL A 6 23.26 -9.89 -18.91
CA VAL A 6 22.08 -10.75 -18.79
C VAL A 6 21.21 -10.65 -20.04
N THR A 7 20.83 -11.79 -20.60
CA THR A 7 19.89 -11.87 -21.72
C THR A 7 18.49 -11.48 -21.26
N ILE A 8 17.88 -10.56 -22.00
CA ILE A 8 16.47 -10.17 -21.87
C ILE A 8 15.70 -10.74 -23.06
N ASP A 9 14.74 -11.61 -22.74
CA ASP A 9 13.87 -12.24 -23.71
C ASP A 9 12.98 -11.21 -24.40
N ALA A 10 12.83 -11.34 -25.72
CA ALA A 10 11.95 -10.51 -26.53
C ALA A 10 10.49 -10.98 -26.39
N THR A 11 9.93 -10.78 -25.21
CA THR A 11 8.55 -11.16 -24.84
C THR A 11 7.86 -9.99 -24.14
N PHE A 12 6.64 -10.21 -23.64
CA PHE A 12 5.84 -9.21 -22.94
C PHE A 12 5.28 -9.75 -21.62
N ALA A 13 4.86 -8.84 -20.74
CA ALA A 13 4.07 -9.14 -19.56
C ALA A 13 2.61 -8.74 -19.81
N GLU A 14 1.67 -9.64 -19.50
CA GLU A 14 0.24 -9.34 -19.56
C GLU A 14 -0.27 -8.96 -18.17
N ALA A 15 -0.90 -7.79 -18.07
CA ALA A 15 -1.45 -7.26 -16.82
C ALA A 15 -2.97 -7.21 -16.88
N PHE A 16 -3.61 -7.21 -15.71
CA PHE A 16 -5.07 -7.24 -15.59
C PHE A 16 -5.60 -5.97 -14.95
N PRO A 17 -6.79 -5.48 -15.37
CA PRO A 17 -7.38 -4.29 -14.77
C PRO A 17 -7.83 -4.57 -13.34
N MET A 18 -7.47 -3.69 -12.42
CA MET A 18 -7.89 -3.71 -11.02
C MET A 18 -8.40 -2.34 -10.58
N LYS A 19 -9.18 -2.31 -9.50
CA LYS A 19 -9.47 -1.06 -8.80
C LYS A 19 -8.38 -0.84 -7.76
N ALA A 20 -7.86 0.38 -7.72
CA ALA A 20 -6.80 0.77 -6.80
C ALA A 20 -7.20 2.03 -6.03
N THR A 21 -6.70 2.14 -4.81
CA THR A 21 -6.68 3.39 -4.05
C THR A 21 -5.31 3.58 -3.43
N ARG A 22 -4.95 4.83 -3.19
CA ARG A 22 -3.74 5.23 -2.47
C ARG A 22 -4.16 5.92 -1.18
N ALA A 23 -3.55 5.54 -0.07
CA ALA A 23 -3.76 6.16 1.23
C ALA A 23 -2.44 6.67 1.79
N ILE A 24 -2.49 7.79 2.50
CA ILE A 24 -1.36 8.33 3.26
C ILE A 24 -1.67 8.05 4.73
N ILE A 25 -0.72 7.42 5.43
CA ILE A 25 -0.77 7.22 6.87
C ILE A 25 0.28 8.11 7.48
N THR A 26 -0.10 9.04 8.35
CA THR A 26 0.85 9.91 9.06
C THR A 26 0.93 9.51 10.52
N ALA A 27 2.11 9.66 11.14
CA ALA A 27 2.33 9.31 12.54
C ALA A 27 3.31 10.28 13.21
N GLN A 28 3.54 10.14 14.52
CA GLN A 28 4.50 11.00 15.26
C GLN A 28 5.90 10.98 14.64
N ASN A 29 6.31 9.84 14.07
CA ASN A 29 7.56 9.66 13.37
C ASN A 29 7.44 8.54 12.33
N GLU A 30 8.47 8.40 11.49
CA GLU A 30 8.50 7.39 10.43
C GLU A 30 8.33 5.96 10.96
N LYS A 31 8.92 5.64 12.12
CA LYS A 31 8.80 4.31 12.74
C LYS A 31 7.33 3.94 12.98
N TRP A 32 6.55 4.83 13.57
CA TRP A 32 5.13 4.56 13.84
C TRP A 32 4.28 4.53 12.57
N ALA A 33 4.57 5.41 11.60
CA ALA A 33 3.88 5.40 10.31
C ALA A 33 4.14 4.08 9.57
N MET A 34 5.38 3.59 9.60
CA MET A 34 5.77 2.32 9.00
C MET A 34 5.11 1.12 9.69
N ILE A 35 5.02 1.09 11.01
CA ILE A 35 4.32 0.02 11.75
C ILE A 35 2.85 -0.05 11.33
N ALA A 36 2.16 1.10 11.29
CA ALA A 36 0.77 1.17 10.86
C ALA A 36 0.60 0.73 9.39
N ALA A 37 1.50 1.18 8.51
CA ALA A 37 1.51 0.80 7.10
C ALA A 37 1.72 -0.71 6.90
N GLN A 38 2.71 -1.30 7.58
CA GLN A 38 2.98 -2.74 7.53
C GLN A 38 1.79 -3.58 8.03
N ALA A 39 1.15 -3.15 9.12
CA ALA A 39 -0.06 -3.79 9.61
C ALA A 39 -1.20 -3.69 8.58
N MET A 40 -1.41 -2.51 7.99
CA MET A 40 -2.45 -2.27 6.99
C MET A 40 -2.25 -3.09 5.71
N THR A 41 -1.00 -3.28 5.28
CA THR A 41 -0.65 -4.01 4.03
C THR A 41 -0.32 -5.48 4.26
N GLY A 42 -0.39 -5.98 5.50
CA GLY A 42 -0.20 -7.40 5.80
C GLY A 42 -1.33 -8.28 5.26
N PHE A 43 -1.06 -9.57 5.04
CA PHE A 43 -2.04 -10.53 4.48
C PHE A 43 -2.76 -9.97 3.24
N ALA A 44 -1.99 -9.57 2.23
CA ALA A 44 -2.47 -8.89 1.03
C ALA A 44 -1.56 -9.15 -0.19
N THR A 45 -1.09 -10.38 -0.37
CA THR A 45 -0.15 -10.71 -1.46
C THR A 45 -0.83 -11.01 -2.79
N SER A 46 -2.04 -11.58 -2.75
CA SER A 46 -2.84 -11.85 -3.95
C SER A 46 -4.32 -11.78 -3.65
N VAL A 47 -5.08 -11.15 -4.54
CA VAL A 47 -6.55 -11.09 -4.46
C VAL A 47 -7.20 -12.47 -4.42
N ILE A 48 -6.53 -13.52 -4.92
CA ILE A 48 -7.05 -14.89 -5.00
C ILE A 48 -7.40 -15.46 -3.62
N ALA A 49 -6.57 -15.21 -2.60
CA ALA A 49 -6.76 -15.80 -1.27
C ALA A 49 -6.58 -14.81 -0.10
N CYS A 50 -6.14 -13.57 -0.36
CA CYS A 50 -6.03 -12.52 0.65
C CYS A 50 -7.17 -11.50 0.61
N GLY A 51 -7.98 -11.51 -0.45
CA GLY A 51 -9.11 -10.58 -0.65
C GLY A 51 -8.72 -9.18 -1.13
N CYS A 52 -7.45 -8.80 -1.07
CA CYS A 52 -6.87 -7.65 -1.75
C CYS A 52 -5.38 -7.89 -2.04
N GLU A 53 -4.80 -7.03 -2.87
CA GLU A 53 -3.35 -6.83 -2.97
C GLU A 53 -3.01 -5.48 -2.33
N ALA A 54 -1.99 -5.42 -1.48
CA ALA A 54 -1.60 -4.15 -0.86
C ALA A 54 -0.10 -4.10 -0.59
N GLY A 55 0.45 -2.90 -0.61
CA GLY A 55 1.87 -2.68 -0.39
C GLY A 55 2.19 -1.24 -0.01
N ILE A 56 3.36 -1.09 0.61
CA ILE A 56 3.96 0.21 0.88
C ILE A 56 4.55 0.72 -0.43
N GLU A 57 4.14 1.91 -0.85
CA GLU A 57 4.68 2.58 -2.04
C GLU A 57 6.00 3.26 -1.68
N ARG A 58 5.98 4.16 -0.68
CA ARG A 58 7.15 4.91 -0.22
C ARG A 58 6.90 5.66 1.10
N VAL A 59 7.98 6.07 1.75
CA VAL A 59 7.96 7.06 2.84
C VAL A 59 7.72 8.46 2.25
N LEU A 60 7.06 9.32 3.03
CA LEU A 60 6.76 10.71 2.73
C LEU A 60 7.44 11.61 3.77
N SER A 61 8.07 12.67 3.26
CA SER A 61 8.56 13.76 4.10
C SER A 61 7.40 14.58 4.68
N PRO A 62 7.60 15.26 5.82
CA PRO A 62 6.56 16.10 6.42
C PRO A 62 5.95 17.18 5.51
N ASP A 63 6.70 17.71 4.55
CA ASP A 63 6.22 18.71 3.58
C ASP A 63 5.30 18.11 2.50
N GLU A 64 5.28 16.79 2.36
CA GLU A 64 4.39 16.08 1.43
C GLU A 64 3.08 15.61 2.10
N THR A 65 2.93 15.78 3.42
CA THR A 65 1.78 15.28 4.17
C THR A 65 0.80 16.39 4.56
N PRO A 66 -0.52 16.10 4.63
CA PRO A 66 -1.52 17.12 4.92
C PRO A 66 -1.42 17.76 6.30
N ASP A 67 -0.80 17.07 7.27
CA ASP A 67 -0.71 17.49 8.67
C ASP A 67 0.73 17.83 9.12
N GLY A 68 1.70 17.84 8.19
CA GLY A 68 3.08 18.19 8.49
C GLY A 68 3.83 17.14 9.33
N ARG A 69 3.35 15.90 9.40
CA ARG A 69 3.99 14.80 10.13
C ARG A 69 4.68 13.82 9.20
N ALA A 70 5.54 12.96 9.73
CA ALA A 70 6.14 11.87 8.95
C ALA A 70 5.04 10.94 8.42
N GLY A 71 5.11 10.57 7.13
CA GLY A 71 4.07 9.80 6.47
C GLY A 71 4.60 8.58 5.71
N VAL A 72 3.71 7.63 5.45
CA VAL A 72 3.94 6.51 4.54
C VAL A 72 2.76 6.41 3.59
N SER A 73 3.05 6.31 2.30
CA SER A 73 2.06 6.02 1.27
C SER A 73 1.90 4.52 1.10
N VAL A 74 0.66 4.06 1.05
CA VAL A 74 0.30 2.68 0.75
C VAL A 74 -0.69 2.62 -0.41
N MET A 75 -0.64 1.52 -1.15
CA MET A 75 -1.59 1.22 -2.22
C MET A 75 -2.36 -0.04 -1.88
N ILE A 76 -3.66 -0.06 -2.22
CA ILE A 76 -4.54 -1.21 -2.05
C ILE A 76 -5.27 -1.43 -3.37
N PHE A 77 -5.29 -2.68 -3.82
CA PHE A 77 -5.88 -3.15 -5.06
C PHE A 77 -6.91 -4.24 -4.78
N ALA A 78 -8.04 -4.19 -5.50
CA ALA A 78 -9.05 -5.24 -5.47
C ALA A 78 -9.77 -5.34 -6.81
N MET A 79 -10.48 -6.45 -7.04
CA MET A 79 -11.18 -6.71 -8.30
C MET A 79 -12.37 -5.76 -8.57
N GLY A 80 -12.88 -5.05 -7.56
CA GLY A 80 -14.04 -4.19 -7.71
C GLY A 80 -14.10 -3.06 -6.68
N GLY A 81 -14.88 -2.01 -6.98
CA GLY A 81 -14.95 -0.82 -6.12
C GLY A 81 -15.55 -1.10 -4.74
N LYS A 82 -16.57 -1.97 -4.66
CA LYS A 82 -17.20 -2.35 -3.38
C LYS A 82 -16.25 -3.17 -2.50
N SER A 83 -15.50 -4.11 -3.08
CA SER A 83 -14.51 -4.89 -2.33
C SER A 83 -13.33 -4.04 -1.90
N LEU A 84 -12.87 -3.12 -2.76
CA LEU A 84 -11.84 -2.14 -2.43
C LEU A 84 -12.25 -1.25 -1.26
N ALA A 85 -13.45 -0.67 -1.31
CA ALA A 85 -13.97 0.17 -0.23
C ALA A 85 -14.04 -0.59 1.11
N LYS A 86 -14.54 -1.84 1.09
CA LYS A 86 -14.58 -2.69 2.28
C LYS A 86 -13.18 -3.00 2.84
N GLN A 87 -12.21 -3.29 1.96
CA GLN A 87 -10.82 -3.56 2.34
C GLN A 87 -10.17 -2.32 2.95
N LEU A 88 -10.37 -1.14 2.34
CA LEU A 88 -9.87 0.13 2.85
C LEU A 88 -10.44 0.42 4.25
N GLU A 89 -11.76 0.35 4.41
CA GLU A 89 -12.44 0.59 5.69
C GLU A 89 -11.95 -0.36 6.78
N THR A 90 -11.94 -1.66 6.50
CA THR A 90 -11.55 -2.69 7.48
C THR A 90 -10.10 -2.51 7.89
N ARG A 91 -9.18 -2.32 6.93
CA ARG A 91 -7.75 -2.18 7.21
C ARG A 91 -7.41 -0.85 7.88
N ALA A 92 -8.04 0.25 7.49
CA ALA A 92 -7.89 1.52 8.20
C ALA A 92 -8.38 1.40 9.65
N GLY A 93 -9.58 0.84 9.86
CA GLY A 93 -10.17 0.71 11.19
C GLY A 93 -9.46 -0.27 12.12
N GLN A 94 -8.87 -1.35 11.58
CA GLN A 94 -8.26 -2.41 12.41
C GLN A 94 -6.73 -2.38 12.45
N CYS A 95 -6.08 -1.62 11.57
CA CYS A 95 -4.63 -1.54 11.51
C CYS A 95 -4.09 -0.12 11.73
N VAL A 96 -4.78 0.91 11.23
CA VAL A 96 -4.31 2.32 11.34
C VAL A 96 -4.90 3.00 12.57
N LEU A 97 -6.22 2.92 12.76
CA LEU A 97 -6.90 3.51 13.92
C LEU A 97 -6.41 2.92 15.25
N THR A 98 -5.98 1.67 15.23
CA THR A 98 -5.46 0.93 16.40
C THR A 98 -3.96 1.10 16.61
N SER A 99 -3.25 1.68 15.64
CA SER A 99 -1.80 1.88 15.73
C SER A 99 -1.46 3.18 16.48
N PRO A 100 -0.39 3.19 17.30
CA PRO A 100 -0.04 4.38 18.07
C PRO A 100 0.28 5.58 17.19
N THR A 101 -0.35 6.72 17.50
CA THR A 101 -0.14 8.04 16.88
C THR A 101 -0.54 8.15 15.40
N SER A 102 -1.02 7.08 14.76
CA SER A 102 -1.33 7.10 13.34
C SER A 102 -2.71 7.70 13.02
N GLY A 103 -2.81 8.35 11.87
CA GLY A 103 -4.02 8.96 11.32
C GLY A 103 -3.98 9.03 9.81
#